data_AF-A0A9P6SVU8-F1
#
_entry.id   AF-A0A9P6SVU8-F1
#
_cell.length_a   1.000
_cell.length_b   1.000
_cell.length_c   1.000
_cell.angle_alpha   90.00
_cell.angle_beta   90.00
_cell.angle_gamma   90.00
#
_symmetry.space_group_name_H-M   'P 1'
#
loop_
_entity.id
_entity.type
_entity.pdbx_description
1 polymer ?
#
loop_
_entity_poly.entity_id
_entity_poly.type
_entity_poly.pdbx_seq_one_letter_code
_entity_poly.pdbx_strand_id
1 'polypeptide(L)'
;LILGYHDTRDKISLYSKGTGGLEELRSNLSEEVLYGFVRIEDRFALLAYVSEQVSGLRRARALVHGKAVGALFKNNHVQINSSSLAELTEDRVRSRLGLVEGPPTPDPSGSPVIPSSPVPVAAPRPVTPISPSATNNAYNNINSPPPESPSPARTGSPLPGPMTPRTERQLEIEAAERKVREEMERQKRAEIAKRQKETQEREAREQELLAQKQAQELERKRKEESDRIAREAMKKQLIEMEKLRGSGLTGYITIQPSGSPFWRRRFYVMRGQVVTFYRDENDRLPVSEMKLGGRVVNIEDASLDCLIPNSFRVDLYMGESHLFYSDSNKDKELAIAGFMKCSESA
;
A
#
# COMPACT_ATOMS: atom_id res chain seq x y z
N LEU A 1 36.69 1.07 -2.16
CA LEU A 1 36.58 2.52 -2.48
C LEU A 1 35.12 2.94 -2.37
N ILE A 2 34.84 4.22 -2.13
CA ILE A 2 33.49 4.78 -2.01
C ILE A 2 33.37 5.98 -2.93
N LEU A 3 32.32 6.01 -3.74
CA LEU A 3 31.88 7.17 -4.53
C LEU A 3 30.57 7.71 -3.96
N GLY A 4 30.30 9.00 -4.15
CA GLY A 4 29.04 9.63 -3.74
C GLY A 4 28.84 10.96 -4.45
N TYR A 5 27.89 11.76 -3.99
CA TYR A 5 27.42 12.95 -4.73
C TYR A 5 28.03 14.29 -4.27
N HIS A 6 28.64 14.37 -3.08
CA HIS A 6 29.14 15.61 -2.43
C HIS A 6 28.14 16.76 -2.54
N ASP A 7 26.89 16.50 -2.14
CA ASP A 7 25.69 17.36 -2.27
C ASP A 7 25.37 17.93 -3.66
N THR A 8 26.12 17.56 -4.70
CA THR A 8 25.71 17.82 -6.07
C THR A 8 24.52 16.95 -6.46
N ARG A 9 23.71 17.42 -7.42
CA ARG A 9 22.55 16.66 -7.91
C ARG A 9 22.95 15.51 -8.85
N ASP A 10 24.02 15.71 -9.63
CA ASP A 10 24.30 14.94 -10.85
C ASP A 10 25.74 14.38 -10.93
N LYS A 11 26.69 14.88 -10.13
CA LYS A 11 28.13 14.60 -10.27
C LYS A 11 28.64 13.64 -9.20
N ILE A 12 28.86 12.39 -9.60
CA ILE A 12 29.49 11.39 -8.73
C ILE A 12 30.99 11.66 -8.65
N SER A 13 31.55 11.70 -7.43
CA SER A 13 32.99 11.87 -7.17
C SER A 13 33.46 10.92 -6.07
N LEU A 14 34.78 10.73 -5.94
CA LEU A 14 35.38 9.89 -4.90
C LEU A 14 35.14 10.49 -3.50
N TYR A 15 34.77 9.65 -2.54
CA TYR A 15 34.71 9.98 -1.11
C TYR A 15 35.94 9.44 -0.39
N SER A 16 36.17 8.13 -0.51
CA SER A 16 37.23 7.43 0.22
C SER A 16 37.83 6.27 -0.59
N LYS A 17 39.09 5.95 -0.30
CA LYS A 17 39.80 4.76 -0.79
C LYS A 17 40.58 4.14 0.36
N GLY A 18 40.59 2.82 0.41
CA GLY A 18 41.14 2.02 1.50
C GLY A 18 41.36 0.57 1.06
N THR A 19 41.78 -0.27 1.99
CA THR A 19 42.17 -1.68 1.74
C THR A 19 41.59 -2.69 2.74
N GLY A 20 40.93 -2.25 3.81
CA GLY A 20 40.29 -3.06 4.86
C GLY A 20 38.95 -3.68 4.46
N GLY A 21 38.83 -4.13 3.21
CA GLY A 21 37.71 -4.94 2.73
C GLY A 21 36.32 -4.32 2.93
N LEU A 22 35.39 -5.14 3.43
CA LEU A 22 33.98 -4.76 3.62
C LEU A 22 33.74 -3.98 4.92
N GLU A 23 34.48 -4.23 6.01
CA GLU A 23 34.22 -3.54 7.29
C GLU A 23 34.75 -2.10 7.27
N GLU A 24 35.88 -1.83 6.60
CA GLU A 24 36.30 -0.44 6.33
C GLU A 24 35.27 0.27 5.44
N LEU A 25 34.74 -0.42 4.42
CA LEU A 25 33.69 0.11 3.55
C LEU A 25 32.46 0.50 4.37
N ARG A 26 31.94 -0.42 5.18
CA ARG A 26 30.75 -0.26 6.04
C ARG A 26 30.92 0.87 7.04
N SER A 27 32.09 0.97 7.67
CA SER A 27 32.43 2.01 8.65
C SER A 27 32.54 3.42 8.03
N ASN A 28 32.61 3.54 6.70
CA ASN A 28 32.67 4.80 5.98
C ASN A 28 31.35 5.12 5.20
N LEU A 29 30.24 4.42 5.49
CA LEU A 29 28.93 4.71 4.89
C LEU A 29 28.12 5.72 5.74
N SER A 30 27.98 6.95 5.25
CA SER A 30 27.10 8.00 5.76
C SER A 30 25.64 7.83 5.31
N GLU A 31 24.69 8.56 5.91
CA GLU A 31 23.23 8.47 5.67
C GLU A 31 22.73 9.02 4.31
N GLU A 32 23.48 8.81 3.24
CA GLU A 32 23.21 9.38 1.91
C GLU A 32 23.12 8.31 0.80
N VAL A 33 23.50 8.67 -0.44
CA VAL A 33 23.63 7.74 -1.56
C VAL A 33 25.11 7.53 -1.87
N LEU A 34 25.59 6.31 -1.70
CA LEU A 34 27.00 5.94 -1.86
C LEU A 34 27.14 4.68 -2.73
N TYR A 35 28.20 4.63 -3.52
CA TYR A 35 28.60 3.46 -4.29
C TYR A 35 29.92 2.90 -3.76
N GLY A 36 29.85 1.76 -3.09
CA GLY A 36 31.03 1.01 -2.68
C GLY A 36 31.51 0.10 -3.81
N PHE A 37 32.79 0.11 -4.12
CA PHE A 37 33.41 -0.93 -4.95
C PHE A 37 34.52 -1.60 -4.14
N VAL A 38 34.35 -2.89 -3.88
CA VAL A 38 35.15 -3.69 -2.94
C VAL A 38 35.61 -4.98 -3.61
N ARG A 39 36.85 -5.41 -3.30
CA ARG A 39 37.38 -6.72 -3.66
C ARG A 39 37.28 -7.63 -2.44
N ILE A 40 36.74 -8.84 -2.62
CA ILE A 40 36.75 -9.92 -1.63
C ILE A 40 37.39 -11.12 -2.33
N GLU A 41 38.46 -11.66 -1.75
CA GLU A 41 39.45 -12.50 -2.43
C GLU A 41 39.82 -11.92 -3.80
N ASP A 42 39.43 -12.56 -4.91
CA ASP A 42 39.71 -12.11 -6.28
C ASP A 42 38.47 -11.69 -7.08
N ARG A 43 37.29 -11.62 -6.44
CA ARG A 43 36.06 -11.10 -7.07
C ARG A 43 35.74 -9.69 -6.60
N PHE A 44 35.10 -8.91 -7.47
CA PHE A 44 34.72 -7.53 -7.17
C PHE A 44 33.20 -7.37 -7.06
N ALA A 45 32.73 -6.82 -5.94
CA ALA A 45 31.35 -6.45 -5.73
C ALA A 45 31.17 -4.93 -5.87
N LEU A 46 30.11 -4.53 -6.59
CA LEU A 46 29.60 -3.16 -6.57
C LEU A 46 28.40 -3.08 -5.61
N LEU A 47 28.56 -2.36 -4.52
CA LEU A 47 27.48 -1.98 -3.61
C LEU A 47 26.89 -0.63 -4.05
N ALA A 48 25.58 -0.56 -4.23
CA ALA A 48 24.82 0.69 -4.18
C ALA A 48 24.11 0.79 -2.83
N TYR A 49 24.65 1.62 -1.93
CA TYR A 49 24.05 1.92 -0.63
C TYR A 49 23.16 3.16 -0.74
N VAL A 50 21.92 3.05 -0.28
CA VAL A 50 20.89 4.08 -0.44
C VAL A 50 20.11 4.23 0.86
N SER A 51 20.55 5.16 1.71
CA SER A 51 19.97 5.43 3.04
C SER A 51 18.44 5.54 3.04
N GLU A 52 17.81 5.06 4.11
CA GLU A 52 16.36 5.15 4.28
C GLU A 52 15.87 6.60 4.43
N GLN A 53 16.76 7.53 4.82
CA GLN A 53 16.47 8.96 4.93
C GLN A 53 16.44 9.71 3.59
N VAL A 54 17.03 9.20 2.50
CA VAL A 54 17.04 9.92 1.22
C VAL A 54 15.71 9.79 0.47
N SER A 55 15.20 10.90 -0.08
CA SER A 55 13.89 10.93 -0.74
C SER A 55 13.77 9.97 -1.92
N GLY A 56 12.56 9.48 -2.20
CA GLY A 56 12.31 8.46 -3.24
C GLY A 56 12.84 8.84 -4.64
N LEU A 57 12.82 10.14 -4.99
CA LEU A 57 13.42 10.62 -6.23
C LEU A 57 14.96 10.54 -6.23
N ARG A 58 15.62 10.78 -5.09
CA ARG A 58 17.07 10.57 -4.93
C ARG A 58 17.39 9.07 -4.98
N ARG A 59 16.55 8.19 -4.41
CA ARG A 59 16.67 6.72 -4.55
C ARG A 59 16.53 6.23 -5.99
N ALA A 60 15.52 6.68 -6.72
CA ALA A 60 15.32 6.29 -8.12
C ALA A 60 16.52 6.70 -9.01
N ARG A 61 17.02 7.93 -8.82
CA ARG A 61 18.26 8.39 -9.48
C ARG A 61 19.47 7.56 -9.07
N ALA A 62 19.60 7.19 -7.80
CA ALA A 62 20.69 6.37 -7.30
C ALA A 62 20.77 5.00 -8.01
N LEU A 63 19.63 4.34 -8.23
CA LEU A 63 19.56 3.04 -8.91
C LEU A 63 19.90 3.16 -10.41
N VAL A 64 19.44 4.21 -11.08
CA VAL A 64 19.77 4.49 -12.50
C VAL A 64 21.26 4.80 -12.65
N HIS A 65 21.81 5.70 -11.82
CA HIS A 65 23.22 6.07 -11.85
C HIS A 65 24.11 4.89 -11.42
N GLY A 66 23.66 4.02 -10.51
CA GLY A 66 24.40 2.82 -10.09
C GLY A 66 24.69 1.87 -11.25
N LYS A 67 23.77 1.71 -12.21
CA LYS A 67 24.02 0.95 -13.45
C LYS A 67 25.10 1.60 -14.32
N ALA A 68 25.11 2.92 -14.42
CA ALA A 68 26.15 3.66 -15.15
C ALA A 68 27.53 3.59 -14.45
N VAL A 69 27.56 3.67 -13.12
CA VAL A 69 28.77 3.45 -12.30
C VAL A 69 29.30 2.03 -12.49
N GLY A 70 28.44 1.01 -12.48
CA GLY A 70 28.83 -0.38 -12.74
C GLY A 70 29.45 -0.57 -14.12
N ALA A 71 28.91 0.08 -15.15
CA ALA A 71 29.48 0.02 -16.50
C ALA A 71 30.90 0.62 -16.63
N LEU A 72 31.36 1.45 -15.68
CA LEU A 72 32.75 1.90 -15.61
C LEU A 72 33.67 0.81 -15.05
N PHE A 73 33.17 -0.02 -14.13
CA PHE A 73 33.92 -1.10 -13.48
C PHE A 73 33.76 -2.42 -14.23
N LYS A 74 34.44 -2.54 -15.38
CA LYS A 74 34.40 -3.72 -16.30
C LYS A 74 34.56 -5.11 -15.67
N ASN A 75 35.08 -5.19 -14.44
CA ASN A 75 35.32 -6.44 -13.71
C ASN A 75 34.33 -6.63 -12.53
N ASN A 76 33.17 -5.95 -12.50
CA ASN A 76 32.16 -6.17 -11.47
C ASN A 76 31.51 -7.56 -11.64
N HIS A 77 31.63 -8.41 -10.62
CA HIS A 77 31.09 -9.78 -10.66
C HIS A 77 29.64 -9.83 -10.16
N VAL A 78 29.28 -8.92 -9.24
CA VAL A 78 27.92 -8.76 -8.73
C VAL A 78 27.64 -7.28 -8.45
N GLN A 79 26.38 -6.89 -8.61
CA GLN A 79 25.85 -5.64 -8.06
C GLN A 79 24.87 -5.96 -6.93
N ILE A 80 25.08 -5.34 -5.77
CA ILE A 80 24.26 -5.47 -4.57
C ILE A 80 23.67 -4.10 -4.27
N ASN A 81 22.35 -4.03 -4.05
CA ASN A 81 21.68 -2.81 -3.62
C ASN A 81 21.19 -3.05 -2.18
N SER A 82 21.35 -2.08 -1.27
CA SER A 82 20.80 -2.17 0.10
C SER A 82 20.57 -0.78 0.71
N SER A 83 19.60 -0.69 1.63
CA SER A 83 19.31 0.52 2.41
C SER A 83 19.85 0.50 3.84
N SER A 84 20.35 -0.64 4.34
CA SER A 84 20.69 -0.82 5.75
C SER A 84 22.05 -1.50 5.96
N LEU A 85 22.86 -0.94 6.87
CA LEU A 85 24.18 -1.46 7.23
C LEU A 85 24.15 -2.85 7.89
N ALA A 86 22.99 -3.28 8.39
CA ALA A 86 22.77 -4.62 8.94
C ALA A 86 22.70 -5.70 7.86
N GLU A 87 22.37 -5.34 6.62
CA GLU A 87 22.32 -6.28 5.49
C GLU A 87 23.70 -6.59 4.89
N LEU A 88 24.69 -5.75 5.18
CA LEU A 88 26.02 -5.75 4.56
C LEU A 88 27.01 -6.59 5.37
N THR A 89 26.67 -7.85 5.62
CA THR A 89 27.56 -8.83 6.23
C THR A 89 28.41 -9.57 5.19
N GLU A 90 29.62 -9.97 5.57
CA GLU A 90 30.57 -10.59 4.66
C GLU A 90 30.04 -11.90 4.05
N ASP A 91 29.30 -12.70 4.83
CA ASP A 91 28.67 -13.95 4.37
C ASP A 91 27.63 -13.71 3.26
N ARG A 92 26.81 -12.66 3.38
CA ARG A 92 25.81 -12.32 2.36
C ARG A 92 26.50 -11.84 1.08
N VAL A 93 27.61 -11.11 1.18
CA VAL A 93 28.39 -10.69 0.01
C VAL A 93 29.15 -11.87 -0.61
N ARG A 94 29.78 -12.76 0.16
CA ARG A 94 30.40 -14.02 -0.35
C ARG A 94 29.37 -14.93 -1.04
N SER A 95 28.19 -15.09 -0.45
CA SER A 95 27.09 -15.85 -1.04
C SER A 95 26.65 -15.26 -2.38
N ARG A 96 26.48 -13.93 -2.45
CA ARG A 96 26.14 -13.22 -3.70
C ARG A 96 27.29 -13.20 -4.72
N LEU A 97 28.54 -13.33 -4.28
CA LEU A 97 29.71 -13.47 -5.14
C LEU A 97 29.94 -14.91 -5.61
N GLY A 98 29.22 -15.91 -5.09
CA GLY A 98 29.43 -17.33 -5.42
C GLY A 98 30.79 -17.85 -4.93
N LEU A 99 31.17 -17.48 -3.70
CA LEU A 99 32.42 -17.86 -3.01
C LEU A 99 32.17 -18.82 -1.81
N VAL A 100 31.05 -19.54 -1.82
CA VAL A 100 30.70 -20.51 -0.77
C VAL A 100 31.17 -21.90 -1.20
N GLU A 101 32.28 -22.36 -0.62
CA GLU A 101 32.65 -23.78 -0.68
C GLU A 101 31.85 -24.57 0.37
N GLY A 102 30.85 -25.31 -0.10
CA GLY A 102 30.03 -26.20 0.71
C GLY A 102 29.25 -27.18 -0.17
N PRO A 103 28.94 -28.39 0.32
CA PRO A 103 28.23 -29.39 -0.47
C PRO A 103 26.78 -28.95 -0.77
N PRO A 104 26.21 -29.33 -1.93
CA PRO A 104 24.89 -28.86 -2.35
C PRO A 104 23.77 -29.45 -1.49
N THR A 105 23.22 -28.65 -0.58
CA THR A 105 21.92 -28.91 0.05
C THR A 105 20.80 -28.53 -0.93
N PRO A 106 19.70 -29.31 -1.01
CA PRO A 106 18.64 -29.11 -2.00
C PRO A 106 17.79 -27.85 -1.74
N ASP A 107 17.07 -27.41 -2.78
CA ASP A 107 16.30 -26.17 -2.80
C ASP A 107 15.23 -26.08 -1.70
N PRO A 108 15.21 -25.00 -0.89
CA PRO A 108 14.03 -24.60 -0.14
C PRO A 108 13.04 -23.88 -1.07
N SER A 109 12.38 -24.63 -1.95
CA SER A 109 11.14 -24.17 -2.58
C SER A 109 10.06 -24.08 -1.49
N GLY A 110 9.93 -22.91 -0.88
CA GLY A 110 9.13 -22.72 0.32
C GLY A 110 8.74 -21.27 0.56
N SER A 111 7.51 -20.91 0.14
CA SER A 111 6.88 -19.65 0.50
C SER A 111 6.78 -19.49 2.02
N PRO A 112 7.11 -18.32 2.61
CA PRO A 112 6.98 -18.12 4.05
C PRO A 112 5.53 -18.21 4.54
N VAL A 113 5.20 -19.31 5.21
CA VAL A 113 3.98 -19.41 6.03
C VAL A 113 4.20 -18.54 7.28
N ILE A 114 3.32 -17.56 7.50
CA ILE A 114 3.44 -16.60 8.60
C ILE A 114 2.86 -17.21 9.89
N PRO A 115 3.64 -17.32 10.99
CA PRO A 115 3.14 -17.76 12.30
C PRO A 115 2.38 -16.64 13.04
N SER A 116 1.62 -17.02 14.06
CA SER A 116 0.65 -16.14 14.74
C SER A 116 1.23 -15.35 15.94
N SER A 117 0.70 -14.12 16.15
CA SER A 117 0.72 -13.36 17.42
C SER A 117 2.10 -12.80 17.87
N PRO A 118 2.19 -11.86 18.85
CA PRO A 118 1.17 -11.30 19.75
C PRO A 118 1.01 -9.74 19.74
N VAL A 119 0.17 -9.22 20.65
CA VAL A 119 -0.09 -7.78 20.91
C VAL A 119 0.97 -7.19 21.87
N PRO A 120 1.29 -5.87 21.84
CA PRO A 120 0.75 -4.98 22.90
C PRO A 120 0.56 -3.46 22.58
N VAL A 121 -0.44 -2.84 23.25
CA VAL A 121 -0.46 -1.49 23.90
C VAL A 121 -0.07 -0.19 23.14
N ALA A 122 -1.11 0.50 22.63
CA ALA A 122 -1.59 1.88 22.93
C ALA A 122 -0.74 3.20 22.89
N ALA A 123 -1.49 4.28 22.57
CA ALA A 123 -1.31 5.73 22.86
C ALA A 123 -0.45 6.62 21.92
N PRO A 124 -0.66 7.96 21.87
CA PRO A 124 -1.82 8.79 22.25
C PRO A 124 -2.44 9.60 21.06
N ARG A 125 -3.49 10.40 21.30
CA ARG A 125 -4.06 11.37 20.33
C ARG A 125 -3.83 12.83 20.78
N PRO A 126 -3.64 13.81 19.86
CA PRO A 126 -3.65 15.24 20.19
C PRO A 126 -5.05 15.76 20.61
N VAL A 127 -5.08 16.93 21.26
CA VAL A 127 -6.27 17.60 21.82
C VAL A 127 -6.25 19.12 21.56
N THR A 128 -7.26 19.85 22.05
CA THR A 128 -7.48 21.33 22.08
C THR A 128 -8.22 21.95 20.88
N PRO A 129 -8.90 23.13 21.05
CA PRO A 129 -9.69 23.57 22.22
C PRO A 129 -11.11 24.10 21.84
N ILE A 130 -11.79 24.75 22.81
CA ILE A 130 -13.23 25.10 22.84
C ILE A 130 -13.41 26.64 22.74
N SER A 131 -14.58 27.15 22.26
CA SER A 131 -15.40 28.30 22.79
C SER A 131 -16.36 28.88 21.68
N PRO A 132 -17.28 29.86 21.93
CA PRO A 132 -18.67 29.52 22.33
C PRO A 132 -19.81 30.39 21.70
N SER A 133 -21.08 30.08 22.06
CA SER A 133 -22.26 31.01 22.04
C SER A 133 -22.81 31.48 20.67
N ALA A 134 -24.08 31.91 20.50
CA ALA A 134 -25.34 31.76 21.26
C ALA A 134 -26.56 32.17 20.40
N THR A 135 -27.79 31.77 20.77
CA THR A 135 -29.12 32.31 20.33
C THR A 135 -29.47 32.22 18.81
N ASN A 136 -30.73 32.25 18.32
CA ASN A 136 -32.04 32.54 18.92
C ASN A 136 -33.22 31.90 18.12
N ASN A 137 -34.42 31.84 18.72
CA ASN A 137 -35.80 31.84 18.14
C ASN A 137 -36.16 31.13 16.80
N ALA A 138 -37.25 30.31 16.82
CA ALA A 138 -38.53 30.62 16.12
C ALA A 138 -39.67 29.55 16.25
N TYR A 139 -40.74 29.91 16.98
CA TYR A 139 -42.19 29.70 16.73
C TYR A 139 -42.88 28.35 16.39
N ASN A 140 -44.07 28.19 17.01
CA ASN A 140 -45.31 27.52 16.56
C ASN A 140 -45.38 25.96 16.52
N ASN A 141 -46.53 25.28 16.66
CA ASN A 141 -47.86 25.44 17.34
C ASN A 141 -48.59 24.04 17.18
N ILE A 142 -49.76 23.60 17.72
CA ILE A 142 -50.95 24.09 18.46
C ILE A 142 -51.51 22.88 19.30
N ASN A 143 -52.19 23.08 20.45
CA ASN A 143 -53.56 22.57 20.79
C ASN A 143 -53.92 22.68 22.31
N SER A 144 -55.23 22.60 22.64
CA SER A 144 -55.85 22.89 23.97
C SER A 144 -56.99 21.85 24.30
N PRO A 145 -57.90 21.99 25.31
CA PRO A 145 -57.96 22.87 26.49
C PRO A 145 -58.13 22.15 27.89
N PRO A 146 -59.24 22.22 28.68
CA PRO A 146 -59.28 22.72 30.09
C PRO A 146 -59.77 21.64 31.13
N PRO A 147 -60.21 21.92 32.39
CA PRO A 147 -60.53 23.20 33.07
C PRO A 147 -60.22 23.34 34.60
N GLU A 148 -60.79 24.43 35.17
CA GLU A 148 -61.28 24.65 36.56
C GLU A 148 -60.34 25.05 37.72
N SER A 149 -60.44 26.35 38.04
CA SER A 149 -60.27 26.95 39.37
C SER A 149 -61.49 26.62 40.28
N PRO A 150 -61.42 26.75 41.62
CA PRO A 150 -61.39 28.08 42.24
C PRO A 150 -60.55 28.22 43.53
N SER A 151 -60.10 29.46 43.79
CA SER A 151 -59.70 29.89 45.13
C SER A 151 -60.92 30.28 45.97
N PRO A 152 -60.83 30.18 47.30
CA PRO A 152 -61.20 31.31 48.15
C PRO A 152 -60.02 31.80 48.99
N ALA A 153 -60.21 32.91 49.69
CA ALA A 153 -59.13 33.64 50.36
C ALA A 153 -59.19 33.56 51.89
N ARG A 154 -58.09 34.07 52.49
CA ARG A 154 -58.02 34.76 53.79
C ARG A 154 -57.94 33.94 55.09
N THR A 155 -57.15 34.52 56.01
CA THR A 155 -57.22 34.48 57.48
C THR A 155 -57.07 33.13 58.20
N GLY A 156 -56.21 33.12 59.23
CA GLY A 156 -56.22 32.10 60.28
C GLY A 156 -54.83 31.54 60.61
N SER A 157 -54.06 32.25 61.43
CA SER A 157 -53.01 31.60 62.22
C SER A 157 -53.66 30.85 63.39
N PRO A 158 -53.25 29.61 63.65
CA PRO A 158 -52.99 29.19 65.01
C PRO A 158 -51.49 28.99 65.24
N LEU A 159 -51.02 29.25 66.46
CA LEU A 159 -49.70 28.80 66.89
C LEU A 159 -49.70 27.27 66.96
N PRO A 160 -48.66 26.58 66.46
CA PRO A 160 -48.39 25.23 66.93
C PRO A 160 -48.00 25.31 68.42
N GLY A 161 -48.76 24.62 69.28
CA GLY A 161 -48.39 24.46 70.68
C GLY A 161 -47.10 23.63 70.82
N PRO A 162 -46.38 23.75 71.95
CA PRO A 162 -45.12 23.03 72.14
C PRO A 162 -45.35 21.51 72.14
N MET A 163 -44.95 20.84 71.06
CA MET A 163 -44.93 19.39 70.99
C MET A 163 -43.88 18.86 71.97
N THR A 164 -44.18 17.75 72.65
CA THR A 164 -43.20 17.12 73.55
C THR A 164 -42.05 16.51 72.73
N PRO A 165 -40.79 16.57 73.21
CA PRO A 165 -39.59 16.20 72.44
C PRO A 165 -39.44 14.68 72.17
N ARG A 166 -40.53 13.92 72.32
CA ARG A 166 -40.62 12.48 72.02
C ARG A 166 -41.27 12.22 70.66
N THR A 167 -42.08 13.13 70.14
CA THR A 167 -42.87 12.94 68.91
C THR A 167 -42.13 13.36 67.65
N GLU A 168 -41.46 14.52 67.66
CA GLU A 168 -40.66 15.00 66.52
C GLU A 168 -39.60 13.98 66.08
N ARG A 169 -38.91 13.39 67.07
CA ARG A 169 -37.87 12.37 66.84
C ARG A 169 -38.38 11.10 66.15
N GLN A 170 -39.67 10.76 66.27
CA GLN A 170 -40.25 9.63 65.54
C GLN A 170 -40.57 10.00 64.08
N LEU A 171 -41.12 11.19 63.85
CA LEU A 171 -41.32 11.75 62.51
C LEU A 171 -40.00 11.92 61.73
N GLU A 172 -38.93 12.35 62.41
CA GLU A 172 -37.61 12.52 61.82
C GLU A 172 -36.97 11.18 61.41
N ILE A 173 -37.11 10.13 62.25
CA ILE A 173 -36.68 8.77 61.91
C ILE A 173 -37.47 8.23 60.71
N GLU A 174 -38.79 8.35 60.69
CA GLU A 174 -39.62 7.85 59.60
C GLU A 174 -39.34 8.59 58.28
N ALA A 175 -39.09 9.90 58.33
CA ALA A 175 -38.67 10.69 57.18
C ALA A 175 -37.26 10.31 56.67
N ALA A 176 -36.34 9.95 57.57
CA ALA A 176 -35.01 9.47 57.21
C ALA A 176 -35.07 8.09 56.54
N GLU A 177 -35.82 7.13 57.08
CA GLU A 177 -36.02 5.81 56.44
C GLU A 177 -36.67 5.94 55.06
N ARG A 178 -37.67 6.83 54.92
CA ARG A 178 -38.34 7.09 53.63
C ARG A 178 -37.35 7.62 52.58
N LYS A 179 -36.49 8.57 52.94
CA LYS A 179 -35.41 9.08 52.07
C LYS A 179 -34.39 7.99 51.70
N VAL A 180 -33.94 7.17 52.65
CA VAL A 180 -32.98 6.08 52.37
C VAL A 180 -33.58 5.06 51.40
N ARG A 181 -34.88 4.76 51.53
CA ARG A 181 -35.60 3.85 50.64
C ARG A 181 -35.73 4.42 49.22
N GLU A 182 -36.08 5.70 49.10
CA GLU A 182 -36.17 6.40 47.82
C GLU A 182 -34.81 6.54 47.12
N GLU A 183 -33.75 6.87 47.86
CA GLU A 183 -32.36 6.93 47.39
C GLU A 183 -31.88 5.56 46.88
N MET A 184 -32.16 4.48 47.62
CA MET A 184 -31.83 3.11 47.22
C MET A 184 -32.59 2.69 45.95
N GLU A 185 -33.87 3.03 45.83
CA GLU A 185 -34.64 2.71 44.61
C GLU A 185 -34.17 3.54 43.41
N ARG A 186 -33.82 4.82 43.63
CA ARG A 186 -33.21 5.69 42.61
C ARG A 186 -31.88 5.13 42.11
N GLN A 187 -30.99 4.70 43.00
CA GLN A 187 -29.74 4.04 42.64
C GLN A 187 -29.98 2.75 41.84
N LYS A 188 -30.91 1.90 42.28
CA LYS A 188 -31.25 0.65 41.59
C LYS A 188 -31.82 0.88 40.19
N ARG A 189 -32.71 1.87 40.01
CA ARG A 189 -33.22 2.29 38.70
C ARG A 189 -32.11 2.85 37.80
N ALA A 190 -31.19 3.66 38.36
CA ALA A 190 -30.06 4.21 37.63
C ALA A 190 -29.05 3.13 37.18
N GLU A 191 -28.79 2.11 37.99
CA GLU A 191 -27.90 1.01 37.61
C GLU A 191 -28.51 0.15 36.49
N ILE A 192 -29.80 -0.16 36.58
CA ILE A 192 -30.53 -0.89 35.52
C ILE A 192 -30.50 -0.10 34.20
N ALA A 193 -30.79 1.20 34.24
CA ALA A 193 -30.73 2.06 33.06
C ALA A 193 -29.31 2.16 32.47
N LYS A 194 -28.27 2.21 33.32
CA LYS A 194 -26.87 2.18 32.87
C LYS A 194 -26.56 0.86 32.16
N ARG A 195 -26.88 -0.28 32.77
CA ARG A 195 -26.66 -1.61 32.16
C ARG A 195 -27.40 -1.78 30.84
N GLN A 196 -28.66 -1.32 30.75
CA GLN A 196 -29.43 -1.36 29.50
C GLN A 196 -28.77 -0.52 28.40
N LYS A 197 -28.33 0.71 28.71
CA LYS A 197 -27.60 1.55 27.75
C LYS A 197 -26.28 0.92 27.32
N GLU A 198 -25.52 0.34 28.26
CA GLU A 198 -24.23 -0.29 27.98
C GLU A 198 -24.36 -1.52 27.06
N THR A 199 -25.40 -2.34 27.25
CA THR A 199 -25.75 -3.42 26.34
C THR A 199 -26.13 -2.91 24.94
N GLN A 200 -27.03 -1.91 24.85
CA GLN A 200 -27.42 -1.31 23.56
C GLN A 200 -26.24 -0.68 22.82
N GLU A 201 -25.34 0.02 23.52
CA GLU A 201 -24.13 0.63 22.94
C GLU A 201 -23.07 -0.42 22.53
N ARG A 202 -23.15 -1.65 23.06
CA ARG A 202 -22.35 -2.79 22.61
C ARG A 202 -22.96 -3.43 21.37
N GLU A 203 -24.25 -3.76 21.40
CA GLU A 203 -25.01 -4.34 20.29
C GLU A 203 -24.97 -3.45 19.04
N ALA A 204 -25.13 -2.13 19.21
CA ALA A 204 -25.04 -1.16 18.11
C ALA A 204 -23.65 -1.13 17.46
N ARG A 205 -22.56 -1.16 18.26
CA ARG A 205 -21.18 -1.22 17.73
C ARG A 205 -20.87 -2.54 17.03
N GLU A 206 -21.45 -3.65 17.50
CA GLU A 206 -21.30 -4.96 16.87
C GLU A 206 -22.05 -5.02 15.53
N GLN A 207 -23.26 -4.46 15.46
CA GLN A 207 -24.00 -4.27 14.20
C GLN A 207 -23.28 -3.33 13.22
N GLU A 208 -22.75 -2.20 13.68
CA GLU A 208 -22.01 -1.25 12.84
C GLU A 208 -20.76 -1.90 12.21
N LEU A 209 -20.00 -2.66 13.00
CA LEU A 209 -18.79 -3.36 12.52
C LEU A 209 -19.14 -4.50 11.54
N LEU A 210 -20.23 -5.22 11.78
CA LEU A 210 -20.76 -6.22 10.83
C LEU A 210 -21.21 -5.56 9.51
N ALA A 211 -21.95 -4.46 9.58
CA ALA A 211 -22.42 -3.71 8.40
C ALA A 211 -21.25 -3.12 7.60
N GLN A 212 -20.25 -2.54 8.27
CA GLN A 212 -19.04 -2.03 7.63
C GLN A 212 -18.25 -3.15 6.92
N LYS A 213 -18.12 -4.32 7.54
CA LYS A 213 -17.47 -5.49 6.94
C LYS A 213 -18.23 -6.01 5.71
N GLN A 214 -19.55 -6.09 5.78
CA GLN A 214 -20.40 -6.48 4.64
C GLN A 214 -20.31 -5.46 3.49
N ALA A 215 -20.30 -4.17 3.78
CA ALA A 215 -20.14 -3.12 2.79
C ALA A 215 -18.80 -3.22 2.05
N GLN A 216 -17.69 -3.40 2.78
CA GLN A 216 -16.36 -3.61 2.18
C GLN A 216 -16.28 -4.87 1.32
N GLU A 217 -16.89 -5.99 1.75
CA GLU A 217 -16.89 -7.22 0.95
C GLU A 217 -17.73 -7.08 -0.32
N LEU A 218 -18.88 -6.40 -0.24
CA LEU A 218 -19.74 -6.10 -1.39
C LEU A 218 -19.05 -5.15 -2.39
N GLU A 219 -18.36 -4.12 -1.89
CA GLU A 219 -17.57 -3.20 -2.73
C GLU A 219 -16.42 -3.93 -3.42
N ARG A 220 -15.68 -4.79 -2.70
CA ARG A 220 -14.63 -5.64 -3.28
C ARG A 220 -15.18 -6.53 -4.39
N LYS A 221 -16.28 -7.26 -4.13
CA LYS A 221 -16.93 -8.13 -5.11
C LYS A 221 -17.42 -7.36 -6.34
N ARG A 222 -18.04 -6.19 -6.15
CA ARG A 222 -18.48 -5.31 -7.23
C ARG A 222 -17.31 -4.82 -8.08
N LYS A 223 -16.17 -4.49 -7.45
CA LYS A 223 -14.95 -4.11 -8.17
C LYS A 223 -14.40 -5.27 -8.99
N GLU A 224 -14.21 -6.43 -8.37
CA GLU A 224 -13.71 -7.66 -9.03
C GLU A 224 -14.59 -8.08 -10.22
N GLU A 225 -15.91 -7.95 -10.10
CA GLU A 225 -16.84 -8.17 -11.21
C GLU A 225 -16.72 -7.09 -12.31
N SER A 226 -16.59 -5.81 -11.95
CA SER A 226 -16.40 -4.74 -12.94
C SER A 226 -15.08 -4.87 -13.70
N ASP A 227 -14.01 -5.29 -13.03
CA ASP A 227 -12.70 -5.58 -13.64
C ASP A 227 -12.78 -6.79 -14.59
N ARG A 228 -13.54 -7.85 -14.23
CA ARG A 228 -13.83 -8.99 -15.12
C ARG A 228 -14.59 -8.56 -16.37
N ILE A 229 -15.69 -7.82 -16.21
CA ILE A 229 -16.52 -7.34 -17.32
C ILE A 229 -15.72 -6.41 -18.25
N ALA A 230 -14.84 -5.56 -17.70
CA ALA A 230 -13.96 -4.69 -18.49
C ALA A 230 -12.95 -5.51 -19.34
N ARG A 231 -12.34 -6.55 -18.76
CA ARG A 231 -11.43 -7.46 -19.50
C ARG A 231 -12.15 -8.23 -20.61
N GLU A 232 -13.34 -8.76 -20.34
CA GLU A 232 -14.17 -9.47 -21.33
C GLU A 232 -14.60 -8.53 -22.48
N ALA A 233 -15.06 -7.32 -22.15
CA ALA A 233 -15.43 -6.31 -23.14
C ALA A 233 -14.23 -5.88 -24.01
N MET A 234 -13.04 -5.75 -23.44
CA MET A 234 -11.81 -5.45 -24.19
C MET A 234 -11.38 -6.62 -25.09
N LYS A 235 -11.42 -7.88 -24.62
CA LYS A 235 -11.13 -9.06 -25.47
C LYS A 235 -12.12 -9.12 -26.65
N LYS A 236 -13.40 -8.79 -26.42
CA LYS A 236 -14.42 -8.68 -27.49
C LYS A 236 -14.09 -7.57 -28.50
N GLN A 237 -13.75 -6.36 -28.04
CA GLN A 237 -13.38 -5.25 -28.94
C GLN A 237 -12.15 -5.58 -29.78
N LEU A 238 -11.14 -6.26 -29.22
CA LEU A 238 -9.93 -6.64 -29.97
C LEU A 238 -10.26 -7.65 -31.10
N ILE A 239 -11.11 -8.64 -30.83
CA ILE A 239 -11.64 -9.57 -31.83
C ILE A 239 -12.45 -8.83 -32.93
N GLU A 240 -13.18 -7.78 -32.57
CA GLU A 240 -13.99 -7.00 -33.49
C GLU A 240 -13.14 -6.07 -34.38
N MET A 241 -12.13 -5.38 -33.82
CA MET A 241 -11.20 -4.55 -34.60
C MET A 241 -10.38 -5.37 -35.62
N GLU A 242 -10.01 -6.60 -35.28
CA GLU A 242 -9.31 -7.53 -36.17
C GLU A 242 -10.23 -8.09 -37.27
N LYS A 243 -11.54 -8.24 -37.02
CA LYS A 243 -12.52 -8.57 -38.06
C LYS A 243 -12.78 -7.42 -39.03
N LEU A 244 -12.77 -6.17 -38.53
CA LEU A 244 -12.91 -4.98 -39.38
C LEU A 244 -11.63 -4.64 -40.16
N ARG A 245 -10.45 -5.03 -39.66
CA ARG A 245 -9.17 -4.88 -40.36
C ARG A 245 -8.38 -6.18 -40.32
N GLY A 246 -8.24 -6.83 -41.48
CA GLY A 246 -7.29 -7.93 -41.73
C GLY A 246 -5.80 -7.53 -41.65
N SER A 247 -5.50 -6.43 -40.96
CA SER A 247 -4.17 -6.01 -40.52
C SER A 247 -4.18 -6.08 -38.98
N GLY A 248 -3.49 -7.09 -38.44
CA GLY A 248 -3.43 -7.35 -37.00
C GLY A 248 -2.80 -6.22 -36.18
N LEU A 249 -2.92 -6.33 -34.86
CA LEU A 249 -2.70 -5.25 -33.88
C LEU A 249 -1.43 -4.42 -34.14
N THR A 250 -1.57 -3.11 -34.26
CA THR A 250 -0.46 -2.16 -34.42
C THR A 250 -0.49 -1.06 -33.37
N GLY A 251 0.66 -0.44 -33.14
CA GLY A 251 0.77 0.74 -32.27
C GLY A 251 2.23 1.10 -31.96
N TYR A 252 2.42 2.09 -31.08
CA TYR A 252 3.74 2.38 -30.52
C TYR A 252 3.92 1.66 -29.18
N ILE A 253 5.11 1.13 -28.95
CA ILE A 253 5.52 0.51 -27.68
C ILE A 253 7.00 0.79 -27.43
N THR A 254 7.42 0.77 -26.17
CA THR A 254 8.85 0.84 -25.83
C THR A 254 9.31 -0.50 -25.32
N ILE A 255 10.29 -1.11 -26.00
CA ILE A 255 10.85 -2.43 -25.67
C ILE A 255 12.26 -2.29 -25.11
N GLN A 256 12.58 -3.07 -24.07
CA GLN A 256 13.92 -3.43 -23.65
C GLN A 256 14.13 -4.92 -23.99
N PRO A 257 14.85 -5.24 -25.08
CA PRO A 257 15.08 -6.62 -25.50
C PRO A 257 15.92 -7.41 -24.49
N SER A 258 15.73 -8.74 -24.44
CA SER A 258 16.63 -9.65 -23.73
C SER A 258 18.10 -9.34 -24.07
N GLY A 259 18.97 -9.32 -23.05
CA GLY A 259 20.39 -8.96 -23.17
C GLY A 259 20.71 -7.47 -23.46
N SER A 260 19.72 -6.62 -23.74
CA SER A 260 19.93 -5.18 -24.01
C SER A 260 19.52 -4.32 -22.81
N PRO A 261 20.43 -3.54 -22.18
CA PRO A 261 20.04 -2.60 -21.13
C PRO A 261 19.25 -1.39 -21.67
N PHE A 262 19.22 -1.18 -22.98
CA PHE A 262 18.62 0.00 -23.61
C PHE A 262 17.16 -0.20 -23.97
N TRP A 263 16.30 0.68 -23.45
CA TRP A 263 14.93 0.88 -23.92
C TRP A 263 14.90 1.52 -25.32
N ARG A 264 13.98 1.06 -26.17
CA ARG A 264 13.85 1.51 -27.57
C ARG A 264 12.37 1.65 -27.91
N ARG A 265 11.90 2.87 -28.21
CA ARG A 265 10.56 3.09 -28.76
C ARG A 265 10.51 2.53 -30.19
N ARG A 266 9.47 1.79 -30.51
CA ARG A 266 9.23 1.14 -31.80
C ARG A 266 7.76 1.23 -32.16
N PHE A 267 7.47 1.29 -33.45
CA PHE A 267 6.15 0.93 -33.94
C PHE A 267 6.11 -0.59 -34.08
N TYR A 268 5.07 -1.24 -33.60
CA TYR A 268 4.91 -2.69 -33.68
C TYR A 268 3.74 -3.07 -34.58
N VAL A 269 3.85 -4.23 -35.21
CA VAL A 269 2.81 -4.85 -36.03
C VAL A 269 2.76 -6.33 -35.66
N MET A 270 1.67 -6.77 -35.03
CA MET A 270 1.40 -8.17 -34.74
C MET A 270 0.61 -8.81 -35.89
N ARG A 271 1.11 -9.89 -36.48
CA ARG A 271 0.41 -10.66 -37.53
C ARG A 271 0.61 -12.16 -37.31
N GLY A 272 -0.49 -12.88 -37.12
CA GLY A 272 -0.46 -14.31 -36.80
C GLY A 272 0.34 -14.56 -35.52
N GLN A 273 1.48 -15.25 -35.66
CA GLN A 273 2.37 -15.61 -34.55
C GLN A 273 3.64 -14.73 -34.45
N VAL A 274 3.72 -13.60 -35.18
CA VAL A 274 4.92 -12.74 -35.23
C VAL A 274 4.59 -11.30 -34.85
N VAL A 275 5.45 -10.69 -34.03
CA VAL A 275 5.49 -9.24 -33.79
C VAL A 275 6.71 -8.67 -34.49
N THR A 276 6.46 -7.85 -35.51
CA THR A 276 7.48 -7.15 -36.27
C THR A 276 7.59 -5.72 -35.73
N PHE A 277 8.82 -5.27 -35.44
CA PHE A 277 9.10 -3.94 -34.89
C PHE A 277 9.81 -3.06 -35.93
N TYR A 278 9.26 -1.88 -36.15
CA TYR A 278 9.74 -0.83 -37.04
C TYR A 278 10.23 0.38 -36.24
N ARG A 279 10.99 1.29 -36.84
CA ARG A 279 11.43 2.52 -36.18
C ARG A 279 10.25 3.44 -35.85
N ASP A 280 9.35 3.55 -36.82
CA ASP A 280 8.10 4.32 -36.81
C ASP A 280 7.07 3.64 -37.74
N GLU A 281 5.89 4.25 -37.90
CA GLU A 281 4.75 3.75 -38.68
C GLU A 281 4.92 3.83 -40.20
N ASN A 282 5.85 4.66 -40.70
CA ASN A 282 6.08 4.87 -42.13
C ASN A 282 7.25 4.03 -42.67
N ASP A 283 8.13 3.56 -41.78
CA ASP A 283 9.30 2.76 -42.09
C ASP A 283 8.91 1.39 -42.70
N ARG A 284 9.50 1.04 -43.84
CA ARG A 284 9.15 -0.19 -44.59
C ARG A 284 9.99 -1.41 -44.23
N LEU A 285 11.11 -1.20 -43.54
CA LEU A 285 12.05 -2.26 -43.17
C LEU A 285 11.94 -2.58 -41.68
N PRO A 286 11.83 -3.86 -41.30
CA PRO A 286 11.77 -4.24 -39.89
C PRO A 286 13.14 -4.05 -39.22
N VAL A 287 13.12 -3.48 -38.02
CA VAL A 287 14.30 -3.33 -37.15
C VAL A 287 14.58 -4.63 -36.38
N SER A 288 13.53 -5.40 -36.05
CA SER A 288 13.62 -6.70 -35.37
C SER A 288 12.28 -7.43 -35.45
N GLU A 289 12.29 -8.76 -35.40
CA GLU A 289 11.08 -9.60 -35.31
C GLU A 289 11.12 -10.53 -34.10
N MET A 290 9.95 -10.80 -33.52
CA MET A 290 9.77 -11.68 -32.37
C MET A 290 8.69 -12.71 -32.70
N LYS A 291 9.02 -14.00 -32.57
CA LYS A 291 8.10 -15.12 -32.89
C LYS A 291 7.49 -15.65 -31.60
N LEU A 292 6.16 -15.54 -31.49
CA LEU A 292 5.39 -15.82 -30.27
C LEU A 292 4.70 -17.20 -30.26
N GLY A 293 4.48 -17.80 -31.43
CA GLY A 293 3.70 -19.04 -31.60
C GLY A 293 4.18 -20.16 -30.69
N GLY A 294 3.35 -20.57 -29.74
CA GLY A 294 3.66 -21.57 -28.71
C GLY A 294 4.86 -21.25 -27.80
N ARG A 295 5.37 -20.01 -27.81
CA ARG A 295 6.63 -19.62 -27.12
C ARG A 295 6.43 -18.76 -25.89
N VAL A 296 5.32 -18.02 -25.76
CA VAL A 296 5.05 -17.22 -24.56
C VAL A 296 4.74 -18.16 -23.39
N VAL A 297 5.55 -18.07 -22.33
CA VAL A 297 5.38 -18.84 -21.09
C VAL A 297 4.61 -18.03 -20.06
N ASN A 298 4.88 -16.73 -19.98
CA ASN A 298 4.35 -15.84 -18.95
C ASN A 298 4.20 -14.41 -19.50
N ILE A 299 3.19 -13.68 -19.01
CA ILE A 299 3.07 -12.23 -19.17
C ILE A 299 2.60 -11.65 -17.84
N GLU A 300 3.37 -10.72 -17.28
CA GLU A 300 3.14 -10.18 -15.94
C GLU A 300 3.37 -8.66 -15.86
N ASP A 301 2.86 -8.03 -14.81
CA ASP A 301 3.00 -6.60 -14.57
C ASP A 301 4.41 -6.25 -14.04
N ALA A 302 5.17 -5.47 -14.81
CA ALA A 302 6.54 -5.07 -14.46
C ALA A 302 6.61 -3.65 -13.84
N SER A 303 5.46 -3.02 -13.54
CA SER A 303 5.41 -1.61 -13.14
C SER A 303 6.06 -1.35 -11.78
N LEU A 304 6.14 -2.37 -10.92
CA LEU A 304 6.88 -2.33 -9.66
C LEU A 304 8.36 -2.67 -9.87
N ASP A 305 8.67 -3.72 -10.66
CA ASP A 305 10.03 -4.20 -10.94
C ASP A 305 10.93 -3.14 -11.60
N CYS A 306 10.41 -2.44 -12.60
CA CYS A 306 11.18 -1.45 -13.37
C CYS A 306 10.83 0.01 -13.04
N LEU A 307 9.83 0.24 -12.17
CA LEU A 307 9.30 1.56 -11.79
C LEU A 307 8.78 2.42 -12.96
N ILE A 308 8.36 1.77 -14.06
CA ILE A 308 7.74 2.44 -15.22
C ILE A 308 6.24 2.09 -15.25
N PRO A 309 5.33 3.09 -15.19
CA PRO A 309 3.89 2.85 -15.34
C PRO A 309 3.54 2.17 -16.67
N ASN A 310 2.45 1.41 -16.69
CA ASN A 310 1.98 0.66 -17.86
C ASN A 310 3.04 -0.28 -18.46
N SER A 311 3.95 -0.83 -17.64
CA SER A 311 4.95 -1.80 -18.09
C SER A 311 4.54 -3.25 -17.83
N PHE A 312 5.13 -4.16 -18.59
CA PHE A 312 4.91 -5.59 -18.47
C PHE A 312 6.13 -6.38 -18.97
N ARG A 313 6.32 -7.58 -18.43
CA ARG A 313 7.32 -8.56 -18.88
C ARG A 313 6.61 -9.63 -19.71
N VAL A 314 7.25 -10.08 -20.79
CA VAL A 314 6.86 -11.24 -21.59
C VAL A 314 8.03 -12.21 -21.57
N ASP A 315 7.83 -13.41 -21.05
CA ASP A 315 8.85 -14.44 -20.98
C ASP A 315 8.63 -15.50 -22.06
N LEU A 316 9.68 -15.82 -22.81
CA LEU A 316 9.65 -16.83 -23.86
C LEU A 316 10.37 -18.12 -23.43
N TYR A 317 9.90 -19.26 -23.95
CA TYR A 317 10.34 -20.62 -23.60
C TYR A 317 11.86 -20.89 -23.68
N MET A 318 12.61 -20.07 -24.42
CA MET A 318 14.07 -20.16 -24.53
C MET A 318 14.82 -19.38 -23.41
N GLY A 319 14.11 -18.91 -22.38
CA GLY A 319 14.67 -18.04 -21.34
C GLY A 319 14.83 -16.58 -21.77
N GLU A 320 14.18 -16.17 -22.86
CA GLU A 320 14.24 -14.80 -23.37
C GLU A 320 13.12 -13.96 -22.73
N SER A 321 13.45 -13.23 -21.66
CA SER A 321 12.58 -12.24 -21.05
C SER A 321 12.69 -10.89 -21.76
N HIS A 322 11.56 -10.34 -22.20
CA HIS A 322 11.46 -9.03 -22.82
C HIS A 322 10.60 -8.09 -21.97
N LEU A 323 11.11 -6.89 -21.69
CA LEU A 323 10.38 -5.86 -20.95
C LEU A 323 9.79 -4.83 -21.90
N PHE A 324 8.55 -4.42 -21.64
CA PHE A 324 7.78 -3.50 -22.45
C PHE A 324 7.13 -2.41 -21.58
N TYR A 325 6.87 -1.24 -22.16
CA TYR A 325 5.87 -0.30 -21.64
C TYR A 325 5.14 0.45 -22.74
N SER A 326 3.90 0.84 -22.44
CA SER A 326 3.02 1.61 -23.33
C SER A 326 2.68 2.99 -22.74
N ASP A 327 2.34 3.96 -23.59
CA ASP A 327 2.09 5.33 -23.12
C ASP A 327 0.82 5.46 -22.27
N SER A 328 -0.17 4.57 -22.47
CA SER A 328 -1.36 4.46 -21.62
C SER A 328 -1.62 3.01 -21.16
N ASN A 329 -2.40 2.87 -20.08
CA ASN A 329 -2.84 1.56 -19.60
C ASN A 329 -3.70 0.81 -20.64
N LYS A 330 -4.49 1.54 -21.43
CA LYS A 330 -5.28 0.95 -22.53
C LYS A 330 -4.36 0.31 -23.58
N ASP A 331 -3.27 0.98 -23.92
CA ASP A 331 -2.32 0.49 -24.92
C ASP A 331 -1.44 -0.65 -24.38
N LYS A 332 -1.25 -0.74 -23.06
CA LYS A 332 -0.69 -1.91 -22.39
C LYS A 332 -1.63 -3.12 -22.50
N GLU A 333 -2.88 -3.00 -22.05
CA GLU A 333 -3.81 -4.14 -22.03
C GLU A 333 -4.12 -4.63 -23.46
N LEU A 334 -4.20 -3.72 -24.44
CA LEU A 334 -4.30 -4.07 -25.86
C LEU A 334 -3.06 -4.85 -26.34
N ALA A 335 -1.85 -4.40 -26.03
CA ALA A 335 -0.62 -5.10 -26.42
C ALA A 335 -0.55 -6.49 -25.76
N ILE A 336 -0.82 -6.60 -24.45
CA ILE A 336 -0.86 -7.87 -23.71
C ILE A 336 -1.86 -8.85 -24.33
N ALA A 337 -3.08 -8.40 -24.62
CA ALA A 337 -4.09 -9.24 -25.26
C ALA A 337 -3.67 -9.67 -26.68
N GLY A 338 -2.90 -8.84 -27.40
CA GLY A 338 -2.22 -9.22 -28.64
C GLY A 338 -1.20 -10.34 -28.43
N PHE A 339 -0.24 -10.16 -27.50
CA PHE A 339 0.76 -11.17 -27.16
C PHE A 339 0.13 -12.52 -26.78
N MET A 340 -0.92 -12.51 -25.93
CA MET A 340 -1.65 -13.72 -25.55
C MET A 340 -2.31 -14.41 -26.75
N LYS A 341 -3.03 -13.66 -27.60
CA LYS A 341 -3.67 -14.26 -28.79
C LYS A 341 -2.65 -14.83 -29.78
N CYS A 342 -1.51 -14.17 -29.96
CA CYS A 342 -0.42 -14.64 -30.80
C CYS A 342 0.25 -15.92 -30.26
N SER A 343 0.12 -16.24 -28.96
CA SER A 343 0.49 -17.55 -28.40
C SER A 343 -0.63 -18.59 -28.44
N GLU A 344 -1.90 -18.19 -28.25
CA GLU A 344 -3.09 -19.08 -28.31
C GLU A 344 -3.32 -19.68 -29.71
N SER A 345 -2.84 -19.02 -30.76
CA SER A 345 -3.11 -19.37 -32.17
C SER A 345 -2.10 -20.39 -32.74
N ALA A 346 -1.93 -21.53 -32.07
CA ALA A 346 -0.95 -22.59 -32.39
C ALA A 346 -1.60 -23.94 -32.76
#